data_AF-A0A3B3VDJ1-F1
#
_entry.id   AF-A0A3B3VDJ1-F1
#
_cell.length_a   1.000
_cell.length_b   1.000
_cell.length_c   1.000
_cell.angle_alpha   90.00
_cell.angle_beta   90.00
_cell.angle_gamma   90.00
#
_symmetry.space_group_name_H-M   'P 1'
#
loop_
_entity.id
_entity.type
_entity.pdbx_description
1 polymer ?
#
loop_
_entity_poly.entity_id
_entity_poly.type
_entity_poly.pdbx_seq_one_letter_code
_entity_poly.pdbx_strand_id
1 'polypeptide(L)'
;MDRVVLHYRPGSALRLSALLQQTQRLLEPMALRPPPAFQPWFPCSSAHRRPIRPAKLPPRIGPPGGALTETKPGPMEDALGRIQPAAPGTGPGTEREVPVVRRSWSISRQSGVQLQSRMSLSRRLHRLVSLHQLHLRQRAKWVITQQNCSDLEEAWRCLIRCLSRSGLPTCNANIQRERAEIWVFCDVLHCEQVGRHLKDELRLAGRIHLVVHRLGNIFSM
;
A
#
# COMPACT_ATOMS: atom_id res chain seq x y z
N MET A 1 4.26 26.34 -16.56
CA MET A 1 2.91 26.28 -15.96
C MET A 1 2.53 24.81 -15.84
N ASP A 2 2.16 24.36 -14.64
CA ASP A 2 1.73 22.97 -14.44
C ASP A 2 0.32 22.79 -15.02
N ARG A 3 0.10 21.74 -15.81
CA ARG A 3 -1.22 21.42 -16.38
C ARG A 3 -2.08 20.76 -15.30
N VAL A 4 -3.25 21.35 -15.01
CA VAL A 4 -4.20 20.84 -14.01
C VAL A 4 -5.44 20.31 -14.73
N VAL A 5 -5.81 19.06 -14.40
CA VAL A 5 -6.99 18.40 -14.95
C VAL A 5 -8.03 18.24 -13.84
N LEU A 6 -9.18 18.91 -13.98
CA LEU A 6 -10.28 18.87 -13.02
C LEU A 6 -11.36 17.88 -13.48
N HIS A 7 -11.63 16.86 -12.67
CA HIS A 7 -12.74 15.92 -12.86
C HIS A 7 -13.92 16.30 -11.98
N TYR A 8 -15.10 16.53 -12.55
CA TYR A 8 -16.30 16.90 -11.79
C TYR A 8 -17.54 16.12 -12.23
N ARG A 9 -18.46 15.82 -11.29
CA ARG A 9 -19.68 15.07 -11.56
C ARG A 9 -20.68 15.93 -12.36
N PRO A 10 -21.24 15.42 -13.48
CA PRO A 10 -22.27 16.14 -14.22
C PRO A 10 -23.54 16.26 -13.36
N GLY A 11 -24.13 17.45 -13.34
CA GLY A 11 -25.34 17.76 -12.55
C GLY A 11 -25.09 18.23 -11.12
N SER A 12 -23.85 18.53 -10.71
CA SER A 12 -23.65 19.25 -9.45
C SER A 12 -24.23 20.66 -9.56
N ALA A 13 -24.89 21.14 -8.51
CA ALA A 13 -25.53 22.47 -8.48
C ALA A 13 -24.52 23.64 -8.53
N LEU A 14 -23.21 23.36 -8.48
CA LEU A 14 -22.14 24.35 -8.60
C LEU A 14 -21.86 24.60 -10.09
N ARG A 15 -22.07 25.85 -10.54
CA ARG A 15 -21.67 26.30 -11.88
C ARG A 15 -20.17 26.03 -12.08
N LEU A 16 -19.76 25.61 -13.29
CA LEU A 16 -18.36 25.31 -13.62
C LEU A 16 -17.38 26.42 -13.17
N SER A 17 -17.79 27.68 -13.30
CA SER A 17 -17.01 28.84 -12.82
C SER A 17 -16.70 28.81 -11.32
N ALA A 18 -17.66 28.39 -10.49
CA ALA A 18 -17.45 28.26 -9.04
C ALA A 18 -16.46 27.14 -8.71
N LEU A 19 -16.55 26.01 -9.43
CA LEU A 19 -15.59 24.90 -9.31
C LEU A 19 -14.16 25.33 -9.67
N LEU A 20 -14.00 26.15 -10.72
CA LEU A 20 -12.69 26.67 -11.10
C LEU A 20 -12.12 27.61 -10.05
N GLN A 21 -12.91 28.57 -9.56
CA GLN A 21 -12.47 29.49 -8.51
C GLN A 21 -12.09 28.74 -7.23
N GLN A 22 -12.85 27.72 -6.85
CA GLN A 22 -12.54 26.91 -5.68
C GLN A 22 -11.27 26.07 -5.89
N THR A 23 -11.10 25.47 -7.07
CA THR A 23 -9.90 24.68 -7.39
C THR A 23 -8.65 25.55 -7.37
N GLN A 24 -8.73 26.78 -7.88
CA GLN A 24 -7.65 27.75 -7.81
C GLN A 24 -7.25 28.02 -6.35
N ARG A 25 -8.22 28.33 -5.48
CA ARG A 25 -7.95 28.56 -4.04
C ARG A 25 -7.36 27.35 -3.34
N LEU A 26 -7.77 26.13 -3.70
CA LEU A 26 -7.23 24.90 -3.10
C LEU A 26 -5.81 24.57 -3.56
N LEU A 27 -5.43 25.03 -4.75
CA LEU A 27 -4.08 24.87 -5.29
C LEU A 27 -3.12 25.98 -4.81
N GLU A 28 -3.64 27.03 -4.18
CA GLU A 28 -2.79 28.05 -3.56
C GLU A 28 -1.92 27.42 -2.47
N PRO A 29 -0.62 27.76 -2.41
CA PRO A 29 0.27 27.24 -1.38
C PRO A 29 -0.26 27.60 0.01
N MET A 30 -0.68 26.60 0.79
CA MET A 30 -1.06 26.80 2.18
C MET A 30 0.17 26.80 3.08
N ALA A 31 0.15 27.62 4.13
CA ALA A 31 1.15 27.56 5.18
C ALA A 31 1.05 26.22 5.91
N LEU A 32 2.02 25.34 5.68
CA LEU A 32 2.08 24.05 6.37
C LEU A 32 2.58 24.30 7.80
N ARG A 33 1.77 23.92 8.80
CA ARG A 33 2.27 23.81 10.18
C ARG A 33 3.30 22.67 10.21
N PRO A 34 4.50 22.86 10.77
CA PRO A 34 5.44 21.77 10.94
C PRO A 34 4.77 20.67 11.78
N PRO A 35 4.87 19.39 11.38
CA PRO A 35 4.30 18.31 12.18
C PRO A 35 4.96 18.33 13.57
N PRO A 36 4.19 18.18 14.66
CA PRO A 36 4.78 18.11 15.99
C PRO A 36 5.75 16.93 16.03
N ALA A 37 6.95 17.16 16.56
CA ALA A 37 7.87 16.08 16.84
C ALA A 37 7.20 15.12 17.85
N PHE A 38 7.26 13.83 17.57
CA PHE A 38 6.78 12.84 18.54
C PHE A 38 7.64 12.95 19.80
N GLN A 39 6.98 13.21 20.92
CA GLN A 39 7.60 13.16 22.24
C GLN A 39 6.86 12.09 23.06
N PRO A 40 7.57 11.07 23.57
CA PRO A 40 6.97 10.14 24.51
C PRO A 40 6.40 10.91 25.70
N TRP A 41 5.13 10.68 26.04
CA TRP A 41 4.54 11.28 27.24
C TRP A 41 5.27 10.88 28.54
N PHE A 42 6.00 9.76 28.52
CA PHE A 42 6.81 9.27 29.62
C PHE A 42 8.24 8.94 29.12
N PRO A 43 9.22 9.85 29.28
CA PRO A 43 10.60 9.61 28.87
C PRO A 43 11.26 8.51 29.70
N CYS A 44 12.10 7.67 29.10
CA CYS A 44 12.81 6.58 29.78
C CYS A 44 13.64 7.07 30.99
N SER A 45 14.13 8.31 30.97
CA SER A 45 14.89 8.94 32.07
C SER A 45 14.06 9.23 33.32
N SER A 46 12.73 9.31 33.20
CA SER A 46 11.78 9.54 34.31
C SER A 46 11.27 8.23 34.92
N ALA A 47 11.56 7.09 34.29
CA ALA A 47 11.09 5.77 34.71
C ALA A 47 11.98 5.19 35.83
N HIS A 48 11.90 5.76 37.03
CA HIS A 48 12.55 5.17 38.20
C HIS A 48 11.86 3.89 38.70
N ARG A 49 10.68 3.55 38.14
CA ARG A 49 9.92 2.35 38.48
C ARG A 49 10.05 1.31 37.38
N ARG A 50 10.48 0.11 37.76
CA ARG A 50 10.46 -1.05 36.86
C ARG A 50 9.00 -1.39 36.51
N PRO A 51 8.68 -1.68 35.24
CA PRO A 51 7.34 -2.11 34.88
C PRO A 51 7.00 -3.40 35.62
N ILE A 52 5.80 -3.45 36.21
CA ILE A 52 5.28 -4.65 36.86
C ILE A 52 5.05 -5.70 35.78
N ARG A 53 5.72 -6.85 35.89
CA ARG A 53 5.54 -7.99 34.97
C ARG A 53 4.84 -9.14 35.69
N PRO A 54 3.83 -9.76 35.09
CA PRO A 54 3.29 -11.03 35.59
C PRO A 54 4.39 -12.09 35.67
N ALA A 55 4.37 -12.91 36.73
CA ALA A 55 5.31 -14.01 36.89
C ALA A 55 5.11 -15.13 35.84
N LYS A 56 3.87 -15.31 35.38
CA LYS A 56 3.51 -16.34 34.41
C LYS A 56 3.67 -15.82 32.98
N LEU A 57 4.34 -16.62 32.15
CA LEU A 57 4.41 -16.38 30.71
C LEU A 57 3.06 -16.68 30.04
N PRO A 58 2.71 -15.99 28.94
CA PRO A 58 1.53 -16.32 28.16
C PRO A 58 1.65 -17.73 27.57
N PRO A 59 0.54 -18.48 27.43
CA PRO A 59 0.55 -19.81 26.83
C PRO A 59 1.07 -19.72 25.39
N ARG A 60 2.08 -20.52 25.06
CA ARG A 60 2.62 -20.63 23.70
C ARG A 60 1.83 -21.72 22.98
N ILE A 61 0.96 -21.34 22.05
CA ILE A 61 0.29 -22.29 21.17
C ILE A 61 1.29 -22.69 20.09
N GLY A 62 1.95 -23.83 20.29
CA GLY A 62 2.72 -24.52 19.25
C GLY A 62 1.87 -25.56 18.52
N PRO A 63 2.35 -26.11 17.40
CA PRO A 63 1.68 -27.23 16.72
C PRO A 63 1.53 -28.42 17.69
N PRO A 64 0.47 -29.24 17.56
CA PRO A 64 0.22 -30.37 18.45
C PRO A 64 1.34 -31.40 18.27
N GLY A 65 2.17 -31.59 19.30
CA GLY A 65 3.23 -32.62 19.28
C GLY A 65 4.51 -32.31 20.07
N GLY A 66 4.69 -31.12 20.64
CA GLY A 66 5.87 -30.81 21.46
C GLY A 66 5.58 -30.90 22.96
N ALA A 67 5.89 -32.03 23.59
CA ALA A 67 5.87 -32.18 25.04
C ALA A 67 6.83 -31.18 25.72
N LEU A 68 6.32 -30.52 26.76
CA LEU A 68 7.08 -29.60 27.61
C LEU A 68 8.06 -30.40 28.49
N THR A 69 9.35 -30.37 28.17
CA THR A 69 10.39 -30.74 29.12
C THR A 69 10.80 -29.49 29.91
N GLU A 70 10.30 -29.38 31.15
CA GLU A 70 10.90 -28.52 32.16
C GLU A 70 12.31 -29.05 32.47
N THR A 71 13.35 -28.37 31.98
CA THR A 71 14.73 -28.61 32.43
C THR A 71 15.10 -27.53 33.44
N LYS A 72 15.15 -27.88 34.73
CA LYS A 72 15.76 -27.08 35.79
C LYS A 72 17.29 -27.04 35.56
N PRO A 73 17.97 -25.90 35.67
CA PRO A 73 19.43 -25.88 35.77
C PRO A 73 19.87 -25.99 37.24
N GLY A 74 20.72 -26.98 37.52
CA GLY A 74 21.54 -27.09 38.74
C GLY A 74 23.04 -27.13 38.37
N PRO A 75 23.95 -26.89 39.34
CA PRO A 75 25.16 -26.09 39.13
C PRO A 75 26.46 -26.90 38.92
N MET A 76 27.45 -26.28 38.27
CA MET A 76 28.88 -26.60 38.46
C MET A 76 29.75 -25.35 38.24
N GLU A 77 30.52 -25.06 39.29
CA GLU A 77 31.73 -24.22 39.45
C GLU A 77 32.83 -24.60 38.42
N ASP A 78 33.95 -23.94 38.19
CA ASP A 78 34.56 -22.63 38.49
C ASP A 78 35.80 -22.59 37.57
N ALA A 79 36.21 -21.41 37.09
CA ALA A 79 37.63 -21.06 36.98
C ALA A 79 37.82 -19.60 36.57
N LEU A 80 38.63 -18.90 37.36
CA LEU A 80 39.17 -17.55 37.19
C LEU A 80 38.23 -16.37 37.48
N GLY A 81 37.87 -16.27 38.76
CA GLY A 81 37.67 -14.97 39.38
C GLY A 81 39.01 -14.27 39.68
N ARG A 82 39.06 -12.97 39.37
CA ARG A 82 39.53 -11.96 40.34
C ARG A 82 38.85 -10.62 40.07
N ILE A 83 38.12 -10.18 41.08
CA ILE A 83 37.38 -8.91 41.21
C ILE A 83 38.35 -7.82 41.72
N GLN A 84 38.19 -6.55 41.29
CA GLN A 84 37.97 -5.42 42.20
C GLN A 84 37.53 -4.10 41.50
N PRO A 85 36.86 -3.17 42.22
CA PRO A 85 35.98 -2.11 41.66
C PRO A 85 36.53 -0.66 41.75
N ALA A 86 35.72 0.28 41.18
CA ALA A 86 35.74 1.76 41.24
C ALA A 86 36.70 2.48 40.24
N ALA A 87 36.40 3.58 39.54
CA ALA A 87 35.30 4.57 39.50
C ALA A 87 35.31 5.27 38.08
N PRO A 88 34.52 6.34 37.82
CA PRO A 88 34.01 6.72 36.49
C PRO A 88 34.95 7.59 35.64
N GLY A 89 34.79 7.51 34.31
CA GLY A 89 35.45 8.40 33.35
C GLY A 89 34.73 8.44 32.01
N THR A 90 33.97 9.52 31.80
CA THR A 90 33.92 10.41 30.62
C THR A 90 33.87 9.78 29.20
N GLY A 91 32.82 10.14 28.44
CA GLY A 91 32.40 9.62 27.12
C GLY A 91 33.37 9.80 25.92
N PRO A 92 32.89 9.90 24.66
CA PRO A 92 31.53 9.85 24.14
C PRO A 92 31.25 8.63 23.24
N GLY A 93 30.01 8.12 23.33
CA GLY A 93 29.51 7.05 22.49
C GLY A 93 29.19 7.55 21.09
N THR A 94 29.74 6.86 20.09
CA THR A 94 29.38 6.98 18.68
C THR A 94 27.92 6.58 18.51
N GLU A 95 27.03 7.56 18.33
CA GLU A 95 25.65 7.33 17.96
C GLU A 95 25.61 6.67 16.58
N ARG A 96 25.21 5.40 16.55
CA ARG A 96 24.83 4.71 15.31
C ARG A 96 23.57 5.41 14.79
N GLU A 97 23.73 6.22 13.75
CA GLU A 97 22.63 6.84 13.00
C GLU A 97 21.62 5.77 12.59
N VAL A 98 20.45 5.80 13.22
CA VAL A 98 19.27 5.09 12.74
C VAL A 98 18.76 5.89 11.55
N PRO A 99 18.70 5.33 10.33
CA PRO A 99 18.30 6.11 9.17
C PRO A 99 16.85 6.54 9.36
N VAL A 100 16.65 7.87 9.40
CA VAL A 100 15.34 8.50 9.45
C VAL A 100 14.54 8.01 8.24
N VAL A 101 13.58 7.13 8.47
CA VAL A 101 12.64 6.68 7.44
C VAL A 101 11.75 7.88 7.11
N ARG A 102 12.20 8.67 6.14
CA ARG A 102 11.46 9.77 5.54
C ARG A 102 10.24 9.16 4.85
N ARG A 103 9.07 9.22 5.49
CA ARG A 103 7.79 8.99 4.79
C ARG A 103 7.53 10.17 3.88
N SER A 104 8.11 10.12 2.69
CA SER A 104 7.87 11.04 1.60
C SER A 104 6.53 10.73 0.97
N TRP A 105 5.50 11.50 1.32
CA TRP A 105 4.39 11.69 0.39
C TRP A 105 4.92 12.53 -0.76
N SER A 106 5.03 11.93 -1.94
CA SER A 106 5.32 12.67 -3.16
C SER A 106 4.01 12.90 -3.89
N ILE A 107 3.68 14.17 -4.14
CA ILE A 107 2.83 14.49 -5.28
C ILE A 107 3.73 14.25 -6.48
N SER A 108 3.51 13.14 -7.18
CA SER A 108 4.15 12.95 -8.47
C SER A 108 3.66 14.08 -9.36
N ARG A 109 4.49 15.12 -9.55
CA ARG A 109 4.28 16.05 -10.66
C ARG A 109 4.15 15.19 -11.90
N GLN A 110 3.22 15.51 -12.79
CA GLN A 110 3.25 14.98 -14.15
C GLN A 110 4.53 15.54 -14.82
N SER A 111 5.70 15.04 -14.40
CA SER A 111 6.94 15.20 -15.13
C SER A 111 6.65 14.52 -16.46
N GLY A 112 6.51 15.38 -17.47
CA GLY A 112 5.72 15.11 -18.65
C GLY A 112 6.17 13.85 -19.36
N VAL A 113 5.20 13.08 -19.84
CA VAL A 113 5.24 12.47 -21.18
C VAL A 113 6.35 11.43 -21.45
N GLN A 114 7.29 11.18 -20.55
CA GLN A 114 8.41 10.23 -20.74
C GLN A 114 8.10 8.81 -20.22
N LEU A 115 6.85 8.53 -19.85
CA LEU A 115 6.36 7.15 -19.65
C LEU A 115 5.57 6.63 -20.87
N GLN A 116 5.49 7.40 -21.96
CA GLN A 116 4.86 6.95 -23.21
C GLN A 116 5.72 5.96 -24.00
N SER A 117 7.04 5.91 -23.73
CA SER A 117 7.99 5.17 -24.58
C SER A 117 8.03 3.64 -24.35
N ARG A 118 7.50 3.11 -23.22
CA ARG A 118 7.61 1.67 -22.92
C ARG A 118 6.33 0.85 -22.94
N MET A 119 5.14 1.48 -23.00
CA MET A 119 3.88 0.73 -22.92
C MET A 119 2.90 1.22 -23.99
N SER A 120 2.92 0.57 -25.15
CA SER A 120 1.90 0.79 -26.18
C SER A 120 0.62 0.04 -25.81
N LEU A 121 -0.44 0.77 -25.47
CA LEU A 121 -1.79 0.21 -25.43
C LEU A 121 -2.12 -0.40 -26.80
N SER A 122 -2.90 -1.49 -26.84
CA SER A 122 -3.38 -1.99 -28.13
C SER A 122 -4.15 -0.91 -28.88
N ARG A 123 -4.13 -0.94 -30.22
CA ARG A 123 -4.88 0.02 -31.07
C ARG A 123 -6.36 0.08 -30.67
N ARG A 124 -6.93 -1.06 -30.28
CA ARG A 124 -8.32 -1.16 -29.82
C ARG A 124 -8.53 -0.42 -28.50
N LEU A 125 -7.69 -0.68 -27.49
CA LEU A 125 -7.80 -0.01 -26.21
C LEU A 125 -7.53 1.50 -26.34
N HIS A 126 -6.53 1.88 -27.13
CA HIS A 126 -6.24 3.29 -27.43
C HIS A 126 -7.47 4.01 -28.02
N ARG A 127 -8.15 3.41 -29.01
CA ARG A 127 -9.39 3.96 -29.57
C ARG A 127 -10.49 4.13 -28.51
N LEU A 128 -10.67 3.15 -27.61
CA LEU A 128 -11.67 3.24 -26.54
C LEU A 128 -11.33 4.33 -25.51
N VAL A 129 -10.06 4.45 -25.13
CA VAL A 129 -9.57 5.50 -24.24
C VAL A 129 -9.82 6.88 -24.85
N SER A 130 -9.54 7.07 -26.15
CA SER A 130 -9.83 8.31 -26.86
C SER A 130 -11.33 8.59 -26.97
N LEU A 131 -12.13 7.59 -27.37
CA LEU A 131 -13.57 7.73 -27.58
C LEU A 131 -14.30 8.11 -26.28
N HIS A 132 -13.91 7.48 -25.17
CA HIS A 132 -14.51 7.74 -23.86
C HIS A 132 -13.78 8.82 -23.05
N GLN A 133 -12.77 9.48 -23.64
CA GLN A 133 -11.94 10.50 -22.99
C GLN A 133 -11.41 10.06 -21.62
N LEU A 134 -10.97 8.80 -21.52
CA LEU A 134 -10.50 8.23 -20.26
C LEU A 134 -9.10 8.76 -19.94
N HIS A 135 -8.87 9.13 -18.69
CA HIS A 135 -7.52 9.49 -18.24
C HIS A 135 -6.70 8.21 -17.98
N LEU A 136 -5.43 8.16 -18.41
CA LEU A 136 -4.61 6.96 -18.28
C LEU A 136 -4.38 6.52 -16.81
N ARG A 137 -4.39 7.46 -15.86
CA ARG A 137 -4.29 7.16 -14.42
C ARG A 137 -5.64 6.94 -13.72
N GLN A 138 -6.73 6.93 -14.47
CA GLN A 138 -8.05 6.62 -13.93
C GLN A 138 -8.10 5.17 -13.46
N ARG A 139 -8.76 4.92 -12.34
CA ARG A 139 -8.96 3.56 -11.83
C ARG A 139 -10.01 2.83 -12.66
N ALA A 140 -9.61 1.67 -13.15
CA ALA A 140 -10.43 0.67 -13.79
C ALA A 140 -10.50 -0.59 -12.91
N LYS A 141 -11.53 -1.42 -13.11
CA LYS A 141 -11.64 -2.72 -12.46
C LYS A 141 -11.83 -3.82 -13.49
N TRP A 142 -11.04 -4.88 -13.40
CA TRP A 142 -11.33 -6.16 -14.03
C TRP A 142 -12.32 -6.92 -13.17
N VAL A 143 -13.33 -7.50 -13.82
CA VAL A 143 -14.33 -8.36 -13.18
C VAL A 143 -14.12 -9.78 -13.70
N ILE A 144 -13.82 -10.68 -12.77
CA ILE A 144 -13.71 -12.12 -12.99
C ILE A 144 -14.96 -12.74 -12.34
N THR A 145 -15.74 -13.49 -13.10
CA THR A 145 -16.94 -14.15 -12.60
C THR A 145 -16.69 -15.63 -12.43
N GLN A 146 -17.60 -16.34 -11.75
CA GLN A 146 -17.57 -17.80 -11.65
C GLN A 146 -17.57 -18.51 -13.01
N GLN A 147 -18.01 -17.88 -14.10
CA GLN A 147 -17.94 -18.48 -15.44
C GLN A 147 -16.51 -18.53 -15.99
N ASN A 148 -15.59 -17.73 -15.43
CA ASN A 148 -14.20 -17.65 -15.87
C ASN A 148 -13.29 -18.66 -15.16
N CYS A 149 -13.72 -19.28 -14.06
CA CYS A 149 -12.90 -20.16 -13.25
C CYS A 149 -13.75 -21.30 -12.66
N SER A 150 -13.18 -22.49 -12.52
CA SER A 150 -13.89 -23.63 -11.94
C SER A 150 -14.28 -23.41 -10.48
N ASP A 151 -13.39 -22.77 -9.70
CA ASP A 151 -13.61 -22.40 -8.30
C ASP A 151 -13.10 -20.97 -8.07
N LEU A 152 -14.02 -20.11 -7.62
CA LEU A 152 -13.74 -18.70 -7.33
C LEU A 152 -12.83 -18.52 -6.11
N GLU A 153 -12.96 -19.37 -5.08
CA GLU A 153 -12.13 -19.27 -3.87
C GLU A 153 -10.69 -19.74 -4.15
N GLU A 154 -10.51 -20.75 -4.99
CA GLU A 154 -9.19 -21.15 -5.47
C GLU A 154 -8.55 -20.02 -6.31
N ALA A 155 -9.31 -19.44 -7.24
CA ALA A 155 -8.84 -18.30 -8.04
C ALA A 155 -8.47 -17.11 -7.15
N TRP A 156 -9.24 -16.82 -6.09
CA TRP A 156 -8.94 -15.77 -5.13
C TRP A 156 -7.66 -16.07 -4.32
N ARG A 157 -7.50 -17.29 -3.81
CA ARG A 157 -6.29 -17.70 -3.07
C ARG A 157 -5.05 -17.65 -3.96
N CYS A 158 -5.17 -18.07 -5.22
CA CYS A 158 -4.10 -17.95 -6.20
C CYS A 158 -3.78 -16.47 -6.47
N LEU A 159 -4.78 -15.63 -6.70
CA LEU A 159 -4.61 -14.21 -6.94
C LEU A 159 -3.89 -13.50 -5.80
N ILE A 160 -4.30 -13.71 -4.55
CA ILE A 160 -3.63 -13.07 -3.40
C ILE A 160 -2.17 -13.49 -3.31
N ARG A 161 -1.88 -14.79 -3.55
CA ARG A 161 -0.52 -15.30 -3.60
C ARG A 161 0.29 -14.68 -4.75
N CYS A 162 -0.31 -14.54 -5.92
CA CYS A 162 0.30 -13.90 -7.08
C CYS A 162 0.56 -12.43 -6.77
N LEU A 163 -0.40 -11.66 -6.25
CA LEU A 163 -0.20 -10.24 -5.90
C LEU A 163 0.93 -10.02 -4.89
N SER A 164 1.16 -10.95 -3.96
CA SER A 164 2.30 -10.87 -3.05
C SER A 164 3.65 -11.15 -3.72
N ARG A 165 3.69 -11.87 -4.84
CA ARG A 165 4.91 -12.28 -5.56
C ARG A 165 5.16 -11.45 -6.82
N SER A 166 4.10 -11.06 -7.49
CA SER A 166 4.06 -10.28 -8.72
C SER A 166 4.15 -8.81 -8.33
N GLY A 167 5.19 -8.11 -8.78
CA GLY A 167 5.34 -6.67 -8.61
C GLY A 167 4.36 -5.86 -9.47
N LEU A 168 3.09 -6.28 -9.59
CA LEU A 168 2.09 -5.57 -10.38
C LEU A 168 1.88 -4.17 -9.81
N PRO A 169 2.21 -3.11 -10.56
CA PRO A 169 2.12 -1.77 -10.05
C PRO A 169 0.65 -1.43 -9.77
N THR A 170 0.38 -0.86 -8.60
CA THR A 170 -0.91 -0.21 -8.26
C THR A 170 -2.15 -1.12 -8.25
N CYS A 171 -2.00 -2.43 -8.24
CA CYS A 171 -3.14 -3.34 -8.25
C CYS A 171 -3.73 -3.52 -6.83
N ASN A 172 -5.05 -3.49 -6.72
CA ASN A 172 -5.77 -3.85 -5.50
C ASN A 172 -6.90 -4.81 -5.89
N ALA A 173 -7.24 -5.77 -5.06
CA ALA A 173 -8.28 -6.74 -5.38
C ALA A 173 -9.24 -6.98 -4.23
N ASN A 174 -10.47 -7.37 -4.57
CA ASN A 174 -11.52 -7.69 -3.62
C ASN A 174 -12.38 -8.84 -4.15
N ILE A 175 -12.80 -9.75 -3.27
CA ILE A 175 -13.75 -10.83 -3.58
C ILE A 175 -15.15 -10.44 -3.09
N GLN A 176 -16.12 -10.51 -4.00
CA GLN A 176 -17.53 -10.27 -3.75
C GLN A 176 -18.25 -11.62 -3.78
N ARG A 177 -18.29 -12.31 -2.63
CA ARG A 177 -18.83 -13.67 -2.51
C ARG A 177 -20.30 -13.76 -2.90
N GLU A 178 -21.10 -12.79 -2.46
CA GLU A 178 -22.54 -12.73 -2.76
C GLU A 178 -22.83 -12.64 -4.27
N ARG A 179 -21.90 -12.09 -5.05
CA ARG A 179 -22.04 -11.92 -6.50
C ARG A 179 -21.23 -12.95 -7.30
N ALA A 180 -20.50 -13.83 -6.61
CA ALA A 180 -19.53 -14.74 -7.21
C ALA A 180 -18.56 -14.03 -8.17
N GLU A 181 -18.04 -12.87 -7.74
CA GLU A 181 -17.15 -12.02 -8.53
C GLU A 181 -15.83 -11.72 -7.79
N ILE A 182 -14.72 -11.67 -8.51
CA ILE A 182 -13.46 -11.07 -8.04
C ILE A 182 -13.23 -9.78 -8.82
N TRP A 183 -12.96 -8.70 -8.11
CA TRP A 183 -12.67 -7.39 -8.67
C TRP A 183 -11.18 -7.08 -8.51
N VAL A 184 -10.51 -6.77 -9.61
CA VAL A 184 -9.09 -6.35 -9.60
C VAL A 184 -8.98 -4.95 -10.16
N PHE A 185 -8.67 -4.00 -9.29
CA PHE A 185 -8.50 -2.60 -9.62
C PHE A 185 -7.08 -2.31 -10.11
N CYS A 186 -6.97 -1.57 -11.21
CA CYS A 186 -5.72 -1.10 -11.80
C CYS A 186 -5.93 0.24 -12.50
N ASP A 187 -4.86 0.92 -12.89
CA ASP A 187 -4.96 2.14 -13.69
C ASP A 187 -5.22 1.78 -15.17
N VAL A 188 -5.95 2.62 -15.91
CA VAL A 188 -6.22 2.43 -17.36
C VAL A 188 -4.92 2.23 -18.16
N LEU A 189 -3.83 2.87 -17.75
CA LEU A 189 -2.50 2.72 -18.34
C LEU A 189 -2.00 1.27 -18.34
N HIS A 190 -2.27 0.53 -17.26
CA HIS A 190 -1.74 -0.82 -17.05
C HIS A 190 -2.81 -1.90 -17.26
N CYS A 191 -4.04 -1.52 -17.56
CA CYS A 191 -5.18 -2.46 -17.50
C CYS A 191 -5.03 -3.62 -18.47
N GLU A 192 -4.45 -3.42 -19.66
CA GLU A 192 -4.26 -4.50 -20.63
C GLU A 192 -3.21 -5.52 -20.17
N GLN A 193 -2.09 -5.05 -19.63
CA GLN A 193 -1.05 -5.92 -19.08
C GLN A 193 -1.56 -6.70 -17.87
N VAL A 194 -2.26 -6.01 -16.96
CA VAL A 194 -2.87 -6.64 -15.78
C VAL A 194 -3.89 -7.68 -16.22
N GLY A 195 -4.75 -7.38 -17.19
CA GLY A 195 -5.75 -8.32 -17.70
C GLY A 195 -5.14 -9.59 -18.30
N ARG A 196 -4.04 -9.46 -19.06
CA ARG A 196 -3.28 -10.60 -19.59
C ARG A 196 -2.68 -11.43 -18.46
N HIS A 197 -1.97 -10.78 -17.53
CA HIS A 197 -1.36 -11.46 -16.39
C HIS A 197 -2.39 -12.20 -15.52
N LEU A 198 -3.57 -11.61 -15.28
CA LEU A 198 -4.66 -12.27 -14.55
C LEU A 198 -5.16 -13.52 -15.28
N LYS A 199 -5.28 -13.49 -16.60
CA LYS A 199 -5.68 -14.66 -17.38
C LYS A 199 -4.64 -15.77 -17.31
N ASP A 200 -3.37 -15.42 -17.43
CA ASP A 200 -2.27 -16.39 -17.49
C ASP A 200 -2.05 -17.05 -16.12
N GLU A 201 -1.98 -16.27 -15.04
CA GLU A 201 -1.72 -16.77 -13.68
C GLU A 201 -2.91 -17.56 -13.11
N LEU A 202 -4.13 -17.08 -13.32
CA LEU A 202 -5.34 -17.72 -12.78
C LEU A 202 -5.97 -18.73 -13.74
N ARG A 203 -5.37 -18.91 -14.94
CA ARG A 203 -5.85 -19.81 -16.00
C ARG A 203 -7.33 -19.58 -16.33
N LEU A 204 -7.73 -18.31 -16.44
CA LEU A 204 -9.12 -17.93 -16.62
C LEU A 204 -9.63 -18.33 -18.01
N ALA A 205 -10.81 -18.94 -18.05
CA ALA A 205 -11.51 -19.26 -19.28
C ALA A 205 -12.31 -18.06 -19.84
N GLY A 206 -12.40 -17.99 -21.16
CA GLY A 206 -13.25 -17.02 -21.86
C GLY A 206 -12.79 -15.57 -21.76
N ARG A 207 -13.75 -14.64 -21.72
CA ARG A 207 -13.52 -13.19 -21.65
C ARG A 207 -13.80 -12.70 -20.22
N ILE A 208 -12.92 -11.82 -19.74
CA ILE A 208 -13.11 -11.03 -18.52
C ILE A 208 -13.43 -9.60 -18.91
N HIS A 209 -14.12 -8.87 -18.04
CA HIS A 209 -14.64 -7.55 -18.37
C HIS A 209 -13.87 -6.45 -17.67
N LEU A 210 -13.48 -5.41 -18.41
CA LEU A 210 -12.93 -4.19 -17.86
C LEU A 210 -14.05 -3.17 -17.68
N VAL A 211 -14.22 -2.67 -16.46
CA VAL A 211 -15.19 -1.63 -16.12
C VAL A 211 -14.43 -0.39 -15.66
N VAL A 212 -14.78 0.75 -16.23
CA VAL A 212 -14.23 2.05 -15.85
C VAL A 212 -15.38 2.92 -15.38
N HIS A 213 -15.29 3.44 -14.15
CA HIS A 213 -16.28 4.39 -13.66
C HIS A 213 -16.13 5.71 -14.42
N ARG A 214 -17.21 6.24 -14.99
CA ARG A 214 -17.20 7.54 -15.67
C ARG A 214 -16.89 8.65 -14.65
N LEU A 215 -15.67 9.18 -14.68
CA LEU A 215 -15.23 10.30 -13.85
C LEU A 215 -15.71 11.64 -14.45
N GLY A 216 -17.04 11.76 -14.58
CA GLY A 216 -17.71 12.99 -14.98
C GLY A 216 -17.11 13.73 -16.17
N ASN A 217 -17.21 15.05 -16.19
CA ASN A 217 -16.62 15.88 -17.23
C ASN A 217 -15.20 16.29 -16.83
N ILE A 218 -14.30 16.32 -17.81
CA ILE A 218 -12.90 16.70 -17.64
C ILE A 218 -12.71 18.13 -18.14
N PHE A 219 -12.29 19.03 -17.26
CA PHE A 219 -11.86 20.37 -17.66
C PHE A 219 -10.34 20.46 -17.55
N SER A 220 -9.68 20.96 -18.60
CA SER A 220 -8.24 21.19 -18.65
C SER A 220 -7.99 22.66 -18.99
N MET A 221 -7.21 23.36 -18.17
CA MET A 221 -6.67 24.70 -18.45
C MET A 221 -5.26 24.61 -19.01
#